data_AF-A0AAU5ERD7-F1
#
_entry.id   AF-A0AAU5ERD7-F1
#
_cell.length_a   1.000
_cell.length_b   1.000
_cell.length_c   1.000
_cell.angle_alpha   90.00
_cell.angle_beta   90.00
_cell.angle_gamma   90.00
#
_symmetry.space_group_name_H-M   'P 1'
#
loop_
_entity.id
_entity.type
_entity.pdbx_description
1 polymer ?
#
loop_
_entity_poly.entity_id
_entity_poly.type
_entity_poly.pdbx_seq_one_letter_code
_entity_poly.pdbx_strand_id
1 'polypeptide(L)'
;MRRRTSNWGAYQPGRQNTAAGSRARRRQAAAAARRGGGTTPRTPSGFWPNARRQLTKPAVFLTAAITAGIGTVLTGTAESVTGWVGHHAVALFTGEPAPPKPTIASVTPMAISGGGTVVFAKPVHPSERQIEADTDSLTGPGIVPDETAVQVMVRNPGHTTAYVTDVEVVKTCAEPLSGTVLFDPPQGNGGESDVGIGFDLDSPHPVPRAFSGDAVKLGGGYFLDHTVAILPGEPQTFLLYTRTHRHYCRFHFDMTVHVDDRTFHLTVDRKGHPFEITAGLIDDTTNKPTLSAYQVAYVPGYQARMSRGLAATSATPNFVEVDPRTWKQGPPTTR
;
A
#
# COMPACT_ATOMS: atom_id res chain seq x y z
N MET A 1 -52.61 -16.22 45.10
CA MET A 1 -51.30 -16.62 44.52
C MET A 1 -51.48 -17.02 43.06
N ARG A 2 -51.12 -16.14 42.13
CA ARG A 2 -51.25 -16.35 40.67
C ARG A 2 -50.01 -17.07 40.14
N ARG A 3 -50.17 -18.25 39.53
CA ARG A 3 -49.12 -18.91 38.73
C ARG A 3 -49.20 -18.40 37.28
N ARG A 4 -48.15 -17.71 36.84
CA ARG A 4 -47.89 -17.40 35.42
C ARG A 4 -47.12 -18.57 34.81
N THR A 5 -47.70 -19.22 33.81
CA THR A 5 -47.00 -20.14 32.90
C THR A 5 -46.47 -19.32 31.72
N SER A 6 -45.16 -19.36 31.52
CA SER A 6 -44.48 -18.79 30.35
C SER A 6 -44.55 -19.79 29.18
N ASN A 7 -45.14 -19.33 28.08
CA ASN A 7 -45.33 -20.06 26.85
C ASN A 7 -44.10 -19.79 25.96
N TRP A 8 -43.31 -20.82 25.66
CA TRP A 8 -42.19 -20.73 24.72
C TRP A 8 -42.72 -20.92 23.29
N GLY A 9 -42.61 -19.86 22.49
CA GLY A 9 -42.94 -19.89 21.06
C GLY A 9 -41.90 -20.70 20.28
N ALA A 10 -42.38 -21.67 19.51
CA ALA A 10 -41.58 -22.45 18.57
C ALA A 10 -41.17 -21.58 17.36
N TYR A 11 -39.87 -21.45 17.14
CA TYR A 11 -39.28 -20.83 15.97
C TYR A 11 -39.19 -21.86 14.84
N GLN A 12 -39.93 -21.66 13.75
CA GLN A 12 -39.78 -22.44 12.51
C GLN A 12 -38.77 -21.76 11.58
N PRO A 13 -37.68 -22.42 11.14
CA PRO A 13 -36.81 -21.89 10.11
C PRO A 13 -37.48 -22.00 8.73
N GLY A 14 -37.44 -20.89 8.00
CA GLY A 14 -38.00 -20.73 6.66
C GLY A 14 -37.35 -21.63 5.62
N ARG A 15 -38.22 -22.12 4.72
CA ARG A 15 -37.89 -22.94 3.56
C ARG A 15 -36.94 -22.23 2.59
N GLN A 16 -35.96 -22.99 2.14
CA GLN A 16 -35.03 -22.69 1.06
C GLN A 16 -35.78 -22.50 -0.27
N ASN A 17 -35.54 -21.39 -0.96
CA ASN A 17 -35.92 -21.20 -2.36
C ASN A 17 -34.84 -21.78 -3.27
N THR A 18 -35.29 -22.73 -4.09
CA THR A 18 -34.52 -23.55 -5.01
C THR A 18 -33.97 -22.80 -6.22
N ALA A 19 -32.79 -23.25 -6.64
CA ALA A 19 -32.09 -22.91 -7.86
C ALA A 19 -32.93 -23.12 -9.14
N ALA A 20 -33.30 -22.04 -9.83
CA ALA A 20 -33.87 -22.10 -11.18
C ALA A 20 -33.48 -20.93 -12.11
N GLY A 21 -32.50 -20.09 -11.73
CA GLY A 21 -32.18 -18.85 -12.47
C GLY A 21 -30.95 -18.88 -13.39
N SER A 22 -30.06 -19.88 -13.28
CA SER A 22 -28.69 -19.77 -13.85
C SER A 22 -28.50 -20.34 -15.26
N ARG A 23 -29.47 -21.06 -15.83
CA ARG A 23 -29.34 -21.66 -17.18
C ARG A 23 -29.80 -20.75 -18.33
N ALA A 24 -30.58 -19.70 -18.05
CA ALA A 24 -31.10 -18.81 -19.10
C ALA A 24 -30.06 -17.80 -19.64
N ARG A 25 -29.10 -17.36 -18.81
CA ARG A 25 -28.11 -16.33 -19.22
C ARG A 25 -26.94 -16.86 -20.07
N ARG A 26 -26.62 -18.16 -20.01
CA ARG A 26 -25.53 -18.75 -20.83
C ARG A 26 -25.86 -18.88 -22.33
N ARG A 27 -27.13 -18.80 -22.73
CA ARG A 27 -27.50 -18.90 -24.15
C ARG A 27 -27.43 -17.57 -24.91
N GLN A 28 -27.43 -16.42 -24.24
CA GLN A 28 -27.35 -15.11 -24.91
C GLN A 28 -25.92 -14.66 -25.23
N ALA A 29 -24.89 -15.17 -24.54
CA ALA A 29 -23.50 -14.80 -24.80
C ALA A 29 -22.86 -15.52 -26.01
N ALA A 30 -23.45 -16.61 -26.51
CA ALA A 30 -22.87 -17.41 -27.59
C ALA A 30 -23.27 -16.94 -29.02
N ALA A 31 -24.16 -15.95 -29.14
CA ALA A 31 -24.67 -15.49 -30.44
C ALA A 31 -23.95 -14.24 -31.01
N ALA A 32 -23.08 -13.58 -30.24
CA ALA A 32 -22.43 -12.34 -30.65
C ALA A 32 -21.05 -12.50 -31.32
N ALA A 33 -20.46 -13.70 -31.32
CA ALA A 33 -19.06 -13.91 -31.75
C ALA A 33 -18.87 -14.32 -33.23
N ARG A 34 -19.88 -14.16 -34.11
CA ARG A 34 -19.83 -14.71 -35.49
C ARG A 34 -19.93 -13.72 -36.65
N ARG A 35 -19.67 -12.42 -36.44
CA ARG A 35 -19.62 -11.46 -37.57
C ARG A 35 -18.44 -10.51 -37.44
N GLY A 36 -17.37 -10.80 -38.18
CA GLY A 36 -16.18 -9.95 -38.26
C GLY A 36 -15.08 -10.54 -39.15
N GLY A 37 -15.43 -11.05 -40.34
CA GLY A 37 -14.46 -11.44 -41.36
C GLY A 37 -14.08 -10.22 -42.19
N GLY A 38 -12.96 -9.58 -41.84
CA GLY A 38 -12.38 -8.45 -42.58
C GLY A 38 -11.04 -8.85 -43.21
N THR A 39 -11.02 -8.78 -44.53
CA THR A 39 -9.91 -9.05 -45.46
C THR A 39 -8.67 -8.20 -45.21
N THR A 40 -7.48 -8.83 -45.14
CA THR A 40 -6.18 -8.16 -45.24
C THR A 40 -5.60 -8.31 -46.66
N PRO A 41 -5.09 -7.23 -47.30
CA PRO A 41 -4.30 -7.35 -48.51
C PRO A 41 -2.83 -7.65 -48.16
N ARG A 42 -2.28 -8.69 -48.81
CA ARG A 42 -0.84 -8.94 -48.89
C ARG A 42 -0.19 -7.93 -49.86
N THR A 43 0.94 -7.38 -49.48
CA THR A 43 1.93 -6.77 -50.39
C THR A 43 3.34 -7.05 -49.86
N PRO A 44 4.38 -7.00 -50.72
CA PRO A 44 5.38 -8.06 -50.78
C PRO A 44 6.73 -7.65 -50.20
N SER A 45 7.45 -8.65 -49.74
CA SER A 45 8.86 -8.57 -49.38
C SER A 45 9.77 -8.40 -50.60
N GLY A 46 10.47 -7.28 -50.70
CA GLY A 46 11.71 -7.11 -51.47
C GLY A 46 12.72 -6.36 -50.58
N PHE A 47 13.83 -6.96 -50.16
CA PHE A 47 15.12 -7.10 -50.86
C PHE A 47 15.79 -5.74 -51.14
N TRP A 48 16.76 -5.33 -50.31
CA TRP A 48 18.18 -5.02 -50.61
C TRP A 48 18.90 -4.45 -49.35
N PRO A 49 20.25 -4.51 -49.29
CA PRO A 49 21.07 -4.42 -48.07
C PRO A 49 21.85 -3.08 -47.91
N ASN A 50 22.55 -2.99 -46.78
CA ASN A 50 23.72 -2.13 -46.47
C ASN A 50 23.56 -0.60 -46.47
N ALA A 51 23.72 0.00 -45.28
CA ALA A 51 24.54 1.20 -45.11
C ALA A 51 24.92 1.43 -43.63
N ARG A 52 26.15 1.08 -43.27
CA ARG A 52 26.86 1.69 -42.15
C ARG A 52 26.97 3.19 -42.42
N ARG A 53 26.60 4.05 -41.47
CA ARG A 53 27.21 5.38 -41.31
C ARG A 53 27.24 5.76 -39.85
N GLN A 54 28.46 5.91 -39.37
CA GLN A 54 28.83 6.57 -38.13
C GLN A 54 28.31 8.03 -38.19
N LEU A 55 27.71 8.51 -37.10
CA LEU A 55 27.57 9.94 -36.87
C LEU A 55 28.46 10.34 -35.69
N THR A 56 29.54 11.00 -36.08
CA THR A 56 30.45 11.79 -35.27
C THR A 56 29.74 13.01 -34.68
N LYS A 57 30.08 13.32 -33.42
CA LYS A 57 29.73 14.54 -32.67
C LYS A 57 30.18 15.81 -33.42
N PRO A 58 29.60 16.96 -33.06
CA PRO A 58 30.41 18.15 -32.87
C PRO A 58 30.31 18.66 -31.43
N ALA A 59 31.49 18.92 -30.85
CA ALA A 59 31.68 19.84 -29.74
C ALA A 59 31.60 21.29 -30.25
N VAL A 60 31.84 22.26 -29.32
CA VAL A 60 32.11 23.70 -29.53
C VAL A 60 30.85 24.58 -29.30
N PHE A 61 30.77 25.64 -28.45
CA PHE A 61 31.73 26.54 -27.78
C PHE A 61 31.07 27.32 -26.59
N LEU A 62 31.91 27.77 -25.63
CA LEU A 62 31.99 29.10 -24.96
C LEU A 62 30.89 29.67 -24.02
N THR A 63 31.29 29.80 -22.75
CA THR A 63 31.26 30.99 -21.84
C THR A 63 30.04 31.91 -21.76
N ALA A 64 29.56 32.14 -20.52
CA ALA A 64 29.75 33.41 -19.81
C ALA A 64 29.31 33.30 -18.35
N ALA A 65 30.20 33.67 -17.43
CA ALA A 65 29.88 33.99 -16.05
C ALA A 65 29.34 35.43 -16.00
N ILE A 66 28.24 35.66 -15.28
CA ILE A 66 27.85 36.99 -14.82
C ILE A 66 27.74 36.93 -13.31
N THR A 67 28.79 37.41 -12.66
CA THR A 67 28.79 37.83 -11.26
C THR A 67 28.33 39.29 -11.25
N ALA A 68 27.23 39.58 -10.59
CA ALA A 68 26.88 40.95 -10.21
C ALA A 68 26.48 40.95 -8.74
N GLY A 69 27.50 41.07 -7.89
CA GLY A 69 27.31 41.58 -6.54
C GLY A 69 27.12 43.09 -6.62
N ILE A 70 26.03 43.59 -6.04
CA ILE A 70 25.89 45.01 -5.72
C ILE A 70 25.83 45.09 -4.20
N GLY A 71 27.02 45.25 -3.62
CA GLY A 71 27.20 45.81 -2.30
C GLY A 71 27.92 47.13 -2.46
N THR A 72 27.19 48.24 -2.32
CA THR A 72 27.79 49.54 -2.07
C THR A 72 27.14 50.17 -0.85
N VAL A 73 27.99 50.31 0.17
CA VAL A 73 27.86 51.08 1.38
C VAL A 73 27.61 52.55 1.02
N LEU A 74 26.56 53.15 1.57
CA LEU A 74 26.39 54.60 1.62
C LEU A 74 26.58 55.06 3.06
N THR A 75 27.82 55.41 3.40
CA THR A 75 28.13 56.39 4.45
C THR A 75 28.19 57.76 3.77
N GLY A 76 27.17 58.58 4.00
CA GLY A 76 27.07 59.96 3.52
C GLY A 76 26.42 60.82 4.60
N THR A 77 27.14 61.86 4.98
CA THR A 77 26.94 62.76 6.12
C THR A 77 25.67 63.62 6.05
N ALA A 78 25.22 64.01 7.25
CA ALA A 78 24.13 64.95 7.48
C ALA A 78 24.46 66.36 6.98
N GLU A 79 23.58 66.91 6.15
CA GLU A 79 23.33 68.35 6.07
C GLU A 79 21.82 68.58 5.99
N SER A 80 21.35 69.47 6.86
CA SER A 80 19.97 69.90 7.04
C SER A 80 19.46 70.69 5.83
N VAL A 81 18.56 70.10 5.05
CA VAL A 81 17.72 70.82 4.07
C VAL A 81 16.26 70.66 4.48
N THR A 82 15.76 71.68 5.18
CA THR A 82 14.34 72.01 5.28
C THR A 82 13.82 72.33 3.89
N GLY A 83 13.03 71.44 3.29
CA GLY A 83 12.45 71.67 1.97
C GLY A 83 11.59 70.50 1.49
N TRP A 84 10.32 70.52 1.89
CA TRP A 84 9.14 69.91 1.27
C TRP A 84 9.37 69.15 -0.07
N VAL A 85 9.74 67.86 0.00
CA VAL A 85 9.64 66.92 -1.11
C VAL A 85 9.14 65.59 -0.57
N GLY A 86 7.92 65.24 -0.97
CA GLY A 86 7.49 63.86 -1.25
C GLY A 86 7.56 62.85 -0.12
N HIS A 87 6.39 62.55 0.44
CA HIS A 87 6.09 61.32 1.19
C HIS A 87 6.38 60.06 0.35
N HIS A 88 7.64 59.72 0.10
CA HIS A 88 8.02 58.36 -0.27
C HIS A 88 8.17 57.58 1.02
N ALA A 89 7.02 57.23 1.60
CA ALA A 89 6.96 56.14 2.54
C ALA A 89 7.62 54.95 1.86
N VAL A 90 8.79 54.57 2.36
CA VAL A 90 9.36 53.26 2.12
C VAL A 90 8.28 52.29 2.59
N ALA A 91 7.52 51.75 1.64
CA ALA A 91 6.66 50.62 1.89
C ALA A 91 7.61 49.51 2.30
N LEU A 92 7.81 49.39 3.61
CA LEU A 92 8.40 48.21 4.21
C LEU A 92 7.63 47.05 3.59
N PHE A 93 8.34 46.23 2.81
CA PHE A 93 7.83 44.93 2.40
C PHE A 93 7.51 44.18 3.68
N THR A 94 6.27 44.32 4.16
CA THR A 94 5.70 43.41 5.13
C THR A 94 5.59 42.11 4.38
N GLY A 95 6.68 41.33 4.39
CA GLY A 95 6.75 40.04 3.73
C GLY A 95 5.52 39.25 4.13
N GLU A 96 4.79 38.76 3.13
CA GLU A 96 3.60 37.97 3.37
C GLU A 96 3.98 36.80 4.30
N PRO A 97 3.22 36.55 5.38
CA PRO A 97 3.55 35.49 6.30
C PRO A 97 3.65 34.17 5.54
N ALA A 98 4.69 33.39 5.82
CA ALA A 98 4.92 32.12 5.14
C ALA A 98 3.68 31.21 5.24
N PRO A 99 3.31 30.50 4.15
CA PRO A 99 2.16 29.61 4.18
C PRO A 99 2.35 28.54 5.27
N PRO A 100 1.29 28.18 6.00
CA PRO A 100 1.40 27.19 7.06
C PRO A 100 1.68 25.80 6.47
N LYS A 101 2.55 25.04 7.14
CA LYS A 101 2.95 23.70 6.70
C LYS A 101 1.76 22.72 6.78
N PRO A 102 1.46 21.95 5.71
CA PRO A 102 0.51 20.83 5.76
C PRO A 102 0.92 19.78 6.80
N THR A 103 -0.03 19.07 7.40
CA THR A 103 0.22 18.13 8.49
C THR A 103 -0.41 16.76 8.25
N ILE A 104 0.23 15.71 8.78
CA ILE A 104 -0.37 14.38 8.87
C ILE A 104 -1.34 14.36 10.04
N ALA A 105 -2.63 14.23 9.75
CA ALA A 105 -3.69 14.23 10.74
C ALA A 105 -3.91 12.85 11.37
N SER A 106 -3.79 11.78 10.57
CA SER A 106 -3.85 10.40 11.07
C SER A 106 -3.10 9.44 10.17
N VAL A 107 -2.62 8.36 10.78
CA VAL A 107 -1.98 7.22 10.10
C VAL A 107 -2.57 5.95 10.68
N THR A 108 -3.17 5.13 9.82
CA THR A 108 -3.84 3.90 10.21
C THR A 108 -3.28 2.74 9.38
N PRO A 109 -2.46 1.86 9.96
CA PRO A 109 -2.07 0.61 9.30
C PRO A 109 -3.32 -0.25 9.03
N MET A 110 -3.35 -0.89 7.87
CA MET A 110 -4.45 -1.75 7.43
C MET A 110 -3.89 -3.08 6.96
N ALA A 111 -4.48 -4.18 7.44
CA ALA A 111 -4.26 -5.49 6.86
C ALA A 111 -5.09 -5.60 5.56
N ILE A 112 -4.43 -5.89 4.44
CA ILE A 112 -5.09 -6.02 3.12
C ILE A 112 -5.63 -7.43 2.93
N SER A 113 -4.91 -8.45 3.41
CA SER A 113 -5.38 -9.82 3.36
C SER A 113 -6.46 -10.01 4.43
N GLY A 114 -7.68 -10.37 4.03
CA GLY A 114 -8.77 -10.75 4.95
C GLY A 114 -8.51 -12.05 5.74
N GLY A 115 -7.25 -12.42 5.98
CA GLY A 115 -6.82 -13.51 6.85
C GLY A 115 -5.85 -12.97 7.90
N GLY A 116 -5.89 -13.53 9.10
CA GLY A 116 -5.09 -13.08 10.26
C GLY A 116 -3.65 -13.58 10.26
N THR A 117 -3.01 -13.76 9.10
CA THR A 117 -1.63 -14.29 9.07
C THR A 117 -0.64 -13.27 9.61
N VAL A 118 0.13 -13.66 10.63
CA VAL A 118 1.19 -12.83 11.21
C VAL A 118 2.47 -13.63 11.44
N VAL A 119 3.60 -12.96 11.30
CA VAL A 119 4.93 -13.55 11.47
C VAL A 119 5.69 -12.82 12.58
N PHE A 120 6.42 -13.60 13.38
CA PHE A 120 7.27 -13.11 14.46
C PHE A 120 8.73 -13.44 14.15
N ALA A 121 9.63 -12.52 14.51
CA ALA A 121 11.07 -12.66 14.27
C ALA A 121 11.71 -13.80 15.09
N LYS A 122 11.11 -14.18 16.22
CA LYS A 122 11.63 -15.21 17.14
C LYS A 122 10.60 -16.32 17.33
N PRO A 123 11.03 -17.53 17.72
CA PRO A 123 10.13 -18.53 18.26
C PRO A 123 9.34 -17.98 19.45
N VAL A 124 8.02 -18.01 19.34
CA VAL A 124 7.05 -17.69 20.38
C VAL A 124 6.15 -18.90 20.55
N HIS A 125 5.99 -19.33 21.80
CA HIS A 125 5.03 -20.36 22.20
C HIS A 125 3.98 -19.69 23.10
N PRO A 126 2.95 -19.05 22.50
CA PRO A 126 1.89 -18.43 23.29
C PRO A 126 1.18 -19.46 24.16
N SER A 127 0.80 -19.06 25.37
CA SER A 127 -0.08 -19.86 26.20
C SER A 127 -1.45 -20.03 25.53
N GLU A 128 -2.18 -21.08 25.89
CA GLU A 128 -3.51 -21.37 25.33
C GLU A 128 -4.46 -20.15 25.45
N ARG A 129 -4.41 -19.43 26.57
CA ARG A 129 -5.19 -18.19 26.77
C ARG A 129 -4.79 -17.05 25.83
N GLN A 130 -3.52 -16.97 25.43
CA GLN A 130 -3.05 -15.95 24.48
C GLN A 130 -3.42 -16.31 23.05
N ILE A 131 -3.56 -17.59 22.73
CA ILE A 131 -4.07 -18.06 21.43
C ILE A 131 -5.58 -17.82 21.29
N GLU A 132 -6.31 -17.91 22.40
CA GLU A 132 -7.75 -17.65 22.46
C GLU A 132 -8.11 -16.16 22.46
N ALA A 133 -7.24 -15.34 23.04
CA ALA A 133 -7.34 -13.90 22.92
C ALA A 133 -6.90 -13.49 21.50
N ASP A 134 -7.56 -12.46 20.95
CA ASP A 134 -7.38 -11.94 19.59
C ASP A 134 -5.91 -11.96 19.13
N THR A 135 -5.63 -12.13 17.83
CA THR A 135 -4.28 -12.12 17.26
C THR A 135 -3.46 -10.89 17.70
N ASP A 136 -4.13 -9.77 17.96
CA ASP A 136 -3.58 -8.53 18.51
C ASP A 136 -3.01 -8.67 19.94
N SER A 137 -3.45 -9.67 20.69
CA SER A 137 -3.10 -9.95 22.08
C SER A 137 -1.92 -10.90 22.26
N LEU A 138 -1.42 -11.51 21.17
CA LEU A 138 -0.24 -12.39 21.14
C LEU A 138 1.07 -11.59 21.28
N THR A 139 1.14 -10.73 22.31
CA THR A 139 2.32 -10.17 22.98
C THR A 139 3.52 -9.78 22.10
N GLY A 140 3.26 -9.19 20.94
CA GLY A 140 4.26 -8.54 20.08
C GLY A 140 3.61 -7.95 18.83
N PRO A 141 4.27 -6.99 18.14
CA PRO A 141 3.79 -6.49 16.86
C PRO A 141 4.01 -7.57 15.81
N GLY A 142 3.11 -8.55 15.73
CA GLY A 142 3.10 -9.51 14.63
C GLY A 142 3.19 -8.76 13.30
N ILE A 143 4.07 -9.23 12.42
CA ILE A 143 4.34 -8.55 11.15
C ILE A 143 3.52 -9.25 10.07
N VAL A 144 2.71 -8.48 9.37
CA VAL A 144 1.90 -8.98 8.25
C VAL A 144 2.84 -9.40 7.12
N PRO A 145 2.66 -10.60 6.56
CA PRO A 145 3.46 -11.03 5.43
C PRO A 145 2.95 -10.45 4.11
N ASP A 146 3.86 -10.36 3.13
CA ASP A 146 3.65 -10.08 1.71
C ASP A 146 3.14 -8.69 1.36
N GLU A 147 2.04 -8.25 1.97
CA GLU A 147 1.35 -7.00 1.63
C GLU A 147 0.79 -6.28 2.85
N THR A 148 0.95 -4.96 2.92
CA THR A 148 0.26 -4.11 3.90
C THR A 148 -0.15 -2.78 3.28
N ALA A 149 -1.26 -2.21 3.77
CA ALA A 149 -1.69 -0.88 3.40
C ALA A 149 -1.56 0.07 4.59
N VAL A 150 -1.39 1.35 4.29
CA VAL A 150 -1.43 2.43 5.28
C VAL A 150 -2.38 3.49 4.76
N GLN A 151 -3.42 3.79 5.53
CA GLN A 151 -4.28 4.92 5.29
C GLN A 151 -3.68 6.16 5.96
N VAL A 152 -3.49 7.23 5.19
CA VAL A 152 -2.90 8.48 5.65
C VAL A 152 -3.88 9.60 5.38
N MET A 153 -4.21 10.37 6.41
CA MET A 153 -5.01 11.59 6.26
C MET A 153 -4.11 12.80 6.39
N VAL A 154 -4.07 13.64 5.36
CA VAL A 154 -3.27 14.87 5.31
C VAL A 154 -4.21 16.06 5.37
N ARG A 155 -3.84 17.09 6.15
CA ARG A 155 -4.60 18.33 6.28
C ARG A 155 -3.78 19.52 5.81
N ASN A 156 -4.46 20.42 5.13
CA ASN A 156 -3.93 21.73 4.77
C ASN A 156 -4.59 22.81 5.66
N PRO A 157 -3.87 23.35 6.66
CA PRO A 157 -4.39 24.40 7.53
C PRO A 157 -4.34 25.81 6.89
N GLY A 158 -3.76 25.93 5.69
CA GLY A 158 -3.64 27.21 4.98
C GLY A 158 -4.91 27.65 4.27
N HIS A 159 -4.79 28.74 3.52
CA HIS A 159 -5.86 29.31 2.71
C HIS A 159 -5.66 29.09 1.21
N THR A 160 -4.50 28.56 0.80
CA THR A 160 -4.15 28.21 -0.57
C THR A 160 -4.13 26.69 -0.73
N THR A 161 -4.41 26.18 -1.93
CA THR A 161 -4.41 24.74 -2.21
C THR A 161 -3.00 24.17 -2.12
N ALA A 162 -2.86 23.04 -1.44
CA ALA A 162 -1.62 22.27 -1.40
C ALA A 162 -1.66 21.17 -2.46
N TYR A 163 -0.52 20.83 -3.05
CA TYR A 163 -0.40 19.80 -4.07
C TYR A 163 0.60 18.73 -3.65
N VAL A 164 0.14 17.49 -3.51
CA VAL A 164 1.02 16.34 -3.35
C VAL A 164 1.50 15.90 -4.72
N THR A 165 2.81 15.98 -4.93
CA THR A 165 3.47 15.71 -6.22
C THR A 165 4.32 14.46 -6.19
N ASP A 166 4.68 13.96 -5.01
CA ASP A 166 5.42 12.71 -4.89
C ASP A 166 5.24 12.04 -3.52
N VAL A 167 5.46 10.74 -3.49
CA VAL A 167 5.59 9.94 -2.28
C VAL A 167 6.70 8.92 -2.51
N GLU A 168 7.76 9.03 -1.73
CA GLU A 168 8.89 8.10 -1.75
C GLU A 168 8.79 7.11 -0.58
N VAL A 169 9.35 5.92 -0.77
CA VAL A 169 9.54 4.95 0.33
C VAL A 169 10.99 4.89 0.72
N VAL A 170 11.27 5.26 1.97
CA VAL A 170 12.58 5.08 2.60
C VAL A 170 12.56 3.79 3.38
N LYS A 171 13.43 2.83 3.02
CA LYS A 171 13.43 1.48 3.58
C LYS A 171 14.81 0.95 3.92
N THR A 172 14.84 0.05 4.90
CA THR A 172 15.96 -0.86 5.17
C THR A 172 15.42 -2.28 5.17
N CYS A 173 16.04 -3.16 4.41
CA CYS A 173 15.56 -4.54 4.23
C CYS A 173 16.63 -5.56 4.64
N ALA A 174 16.17 -6.73 5.08
CA ALA A 174 16.95 -7.88 5.49
C ALA A 174 16.25 -9.18 5.02
N GLU A 175 16.81 -10.32 5.40
CA GLU A 175 16.19 -11.63 5.14
C GLU A 175 14.79 -11.72 5.78
N PRO A 176 13.82 -12.40 5.13
CA PRO A 176 12.49 -12.60 5.68
C PRO A 176 12.51 -13.26 7.06
N LEU A 177 11.49 -12.96 7.86
CA LEU A 177 11.36 -13.51 9.21
C LEU A 177 10.97 -14.99 9.17
N SER A 178 11.63 -15.80 10.01
CA SER A 178 11.46 -17.27 10.05
C SER A 178 11.22 -17.82 11.46
N GLY A 179 10.85 -16.97 12.42
CA GLY A 179 10.61 -17.36 13.82
C GLY A 179 9.32 -18.16 13.98
N THR A 180 8.22 -17.46 14.27
CA THR A 180 6.89 -18.07 14.41
C THR A 180 5.95 -17.53 13.34
N VAL A 181 5.14 -18.39 12.74
CA VAL A 181 4.01 -17.98 11.89
C VAL A 181 2.69 -18.41 12.51
N LEU A 182 1.74 -17.50 12.55
CA LEU A 182 0.32 -17.81 12.71
C LEU A 182 -0.29 -17.75 11.33
N PHE A 183 -0.61 -18.91 10.78
CA PHE A 183 -1.04 -19.05 9.41
C PHE A 183 -2.55 -19.11 9.31
N ASP A 184 -3.19 -17.96 9.09
CA ASP A 184 -4.61 -17.85 8.79
C ASP A 184 -4.78 -17.16 7.43
N PRO A 185 -4.73 -17.91 6.31
CA PRO A 185 -4.82 -17.34 5.00
C PRO A 185 -6.24 -16.80 4.75
N PRO A 186 -6.38 -15.73 3.95
CA PRO A 186 -7.68 -15.17 3.60
C PRO A 186 -8.59 -16.24 2.98
N GLN A 187 -9.84 -16.34 3.45
CA GLN A 187 -10.82 -17.33 3.00
C GLN A 187 -11.60 -16.90 1.75
N GLY A 188 -11.16 -15.84 1.07
CA GLY A 188 -11.77 -15.32 -0.15
C GLY A 188 -10.91 -14.25 -0.81
N ASN A 189 -11.31 -13.83 -2.01
CA ASN A 189 -10.71 -12.69 -2.70
C ASN A 189 -11.30 -11.42 -2.07
N GLY A 190 -10.66 -10.92 -1.01
CA GLY A 190 -11.18 -9.80 -0.22
C GLY A 190 -10.81 -8.44 -0.80
N GLY A 191 -11.81 -7.56 -0.90
CA GLY A 191 -11.65 -6.10 -0.91
C GLY A 191 -12.12 -5.39 -2.18
N GLU A 192 -13.05 -4.44 -2.02
CA GLU A 192 -13.46 -3.51 -3.08
C GLU A 192 -12.26 -2.63 -3.52
N SER A 193 -12.25 -2.30 -4.82
CA SER A 193 -11.16 -1.60 -5.49
C SER A 193 -11.12 -0.12 -5.15
N ASP A 194 -10.46 0.25 -4.06
CA ASP A 194 -10.02 1.63 -3.89
C ASP A 194 -8.78 1.87 -4.76
N VAL A 195 -8.79 2.98 -5.50
CA VAL A 195 -7.62 3.44 -6.26
C VAL A 195 -6.58 3.92 -5.25
N GLY A 196 -5.44 3.24 -5.18
CA GLY A 196 -4.36 3.54 -4.25
C GLY A 196 -3.03 3.83 -4.95
N ILE A 197 -2.00 4.10 -4.13
CA ILE A 197 -0.61 4.22 -4.57
C ILE A 197 0.14 3.01 -4.04
N GLY A 198 0.69 2.19 -4.92
CA GLY A 198 1.40 0.97 -4.58
C GLY A 198 2.92 1.08 -4.76
N PHE A 199 3.64 0.35 -3.90
CA PHE A 199 5.10 0.30 -3.89
C PHE A 199 5.59 -1.14 -3.80
N ASP A 200 6.59 -1.45 -4.63
CA ASP A 200 7.31 -2.72 -4.60
C ASP A 200 8.60 -2.56 -3.79
N LEU A 201 8.61 -3.12 -2.57
CA LEU A 201 9.75 -3.01 -1.66
C LEU A 201 10.89 -3.97 -2.00
N ASP A 202 10.73 -4.86 -2.99
CA ASP A 202 11.85 -5.64 -3.51
C ASP A 202 12.70 -4.82 -4.49
N SER A 203 12.15 -3.72 -5.03
CA SER A 203 12.92 -2.75 -5.82
C SER A 203 13.95 -2.03 -4.93
N PRO A 204 15.19 -1.81 -5.40
CA PRO A 204 16.14 -0.96 -4.69
C PRO A 204 15.64 0.49 -4.57
N HIS A 205 14.86 0.94 -5.56
CA HIS A 205 14.22 2.25 -5.60
C HIS A 205 12.72 2.05 -5.89
N PRO A 206 11.88 1.88 -4.86
CA PRO A 206 10.43 1.78 -5.04
C PRO A 206 9.89 3.07 -5.63
N VAL A 207 9.20 2.96 -6.76
CA VAL A 207 8.54 4.10 -7.43
C VAL A 207 7.05 4.02 -7.15
N PRO A 208 6.37 5.12 -6.81
CA PRO A 208 4.92 5.14 -6.63
C PRO A 208 4.21 4.73 -7.92
N ARG A 209 3.36 3.72 -7.85
CA ARG A 209 2.58 3.22 -8.99
C ARG A 209 1.10 3.24 -8.68
N ALA A 210 0.28 3.40 -9.71
CA ALA A 210 -1.16 3.24 -9.55
C ALA A 210 -1.49 1.82 -9.08
N PHE A 211 -2.30 1.71 -8.04
CA PHE A 211 -2.82 0.45 -7.52
C PHE A 211 -4.32 0.38 -7.78
N SER A 212 -4.74 -0.66 -8.49
CA SER A 212 -6.15 -1.05 -8.62
C SER A 212 -6.28 -2.39 -7.92
N GLY A 213 -7.25 -2.55 -7.01
CA GLY A 213 -7.43 -3.64 -6.03
C GLY A 213 -7.17 -5.11 -6.43
N ASP A 214 -6.84 -5.41 -7.68
CA ASP A 214 -6.11 -6.61 -8.05
C ASP A 214 -4.64 -6.50 -7.57
N ALA A 215 -4.40 -6.99 -6.34
CA ALA A 215 -3.09 -7.05 -5.65
C ALA A 215 -1.89 -7.49 -6.52
N VAL A 216 -2.17 -8.21 -7.61
CA VAL A 216 -1.18 -8.76 -8.53
C VAL A 216 -0.46 -7.67 -9.35
N LYS A 217 -1.07 -6.50 -9.62
CA LYS A 217 -0.54 -5.57 -10.63
C LYS A 217 -0.45 -4.12 -10.17
N LEU A 218 0.79 -3.67 -10.00
CA LEU A 218 1.14 -2.25 -10.00
C LEU A 218 1.10 -1.71 -11.43
N GLY A 219 0.37 -0.61 -11.63
CA GLY A 219 0.24 0.09 -12.91
C GLY A 219 1.47 0.95 -13.27
N GLY A 220 1.22 1.99 -14.06
CA GLY A 220 2.21 3.02 -14.39
C GLY A 220 2.60 3.88 -13.19
N GLY A 221 3.61 4.73 -13.35
CA GLY A 221 4.03 5.68 -12.30
C GLY A 221 2.88 6.63 -11.96
N TYR A 222 2.50 6.69 -10.67
CA TYR A 222 1.31 7.42 -10.25
C TYR A 222 1.46 8.93 -10.52
N PHE A 223 2.53 9.52 -10.00
CA PHE A 223 2.78 10.96 -10.10
C PHE A 223 3.37 11.41 -11.45
N LEU A 224 3.54 10.51 -12.42
CA LEU A 224 3.89 10.91 -13.78
C LEU A 224 2.73 11.64 -14.47
N ASP A 225 1.50 11.22 -14.17
CA ASP A 225 0.28 11.75 -14.79
C ASP A 225 -0.71 12.31 -13.76
N HIS A 226 -0.37 12.27 -12.46
CA HIS A 226 -1.27 12.69 -11.36
C HIS A 226 -0.60 13.68 -10.42
N THR A 227 -1.40 14.61 -9.92
CA THR A 227 -1.08 15.46 -8.78
C THR A 227 -2.33 15.52 -7.92
N VAL A 228 -2.18 15.41 -6.60
CA VAL A 228 -3.34 15.38 -5.69
C VAL A 228 -3.46 16.71 -4.97
N ALA A 229 -4.58 17.40 -5.19
CA ALA A 229 -4.88 18.66 -4.50
C ALA A 229 -5.45 18.40 -3.10
N ILE A 230 -5.00 19.16 -2.11
CA ILE A 230 -5.55 19.20 -0.76
C ILE A 230 -6.11 20.61 -0.54
N LEU A 231 -7.43 20.71 -0.59
CA LEU A 231 -8.14 21.98 -0.45
C LEU A 231 -8.00 22.54 0.98
N PRO A 232 -8.00 23.87 1.15
CA PRO A 232 -8.02 24.51 2.46
C PRO A 232 -9.11 23.96 3.38
N GLY A 233 -8.73 23.51 4.58
CA GLY A 233 -9.68 23.03 5.59
C GLY A 233 -10.27 21.64 5.34
N GLU A 234 -10.02 21.02 4.17
CA GLU A 234 -10.49 19.69 3.84
C GLU A 234 -9.35 18.66 3.96
N PRO A 235 -9.53 17.56 4.73
CA PRO A 235 -8.55 16.50 4.76
C PRO A 235 -8.57 15.70 3.45
N GLN A 236 -7.39 15.30 2.98
CA GLN A 236 -7.24 14.35 1.89
C GLN A 236 -6.74 13.01 2.45
N THR A 237 -7.42 11.93 2.07
CA THR A 237 -7.01 10.56 2.43
C THR A 237 -6.23 9.92 1.30
N PHE A 238 -5.12 9.26 1.64
CA PHE A 238 -4.28 8.46 0.76
C PHE A 238 -4.29 7.02 1.26
N LEU A 239 -4.31 6.07 0.33
CA LEU A 239 -4.14 4.66 0.62
C LEU A 239 -2.85 4.17 -0.02
N LEU A 240 -1.84 3.92 0.81
CA LEU A 240 -0.49 3.57 0.41
C LEU A 240 -0.30 2.06 0.58
N TYR A 241 -0.19 1.35 -0.52
CA TYR A 241 0.00 -0.10 -0.58
C TYR A 241 1.48 -0.43 -0.69
N THR A 242 1.95 -1.40 0.08
CA THR A 242 3.32 -1.88 0.01
C THR A 242 3.34 -3.38 -0.07
N ARG A 243 4.24 -3.91 -0.87
CA ARG A 243 4.44 -5.36 -0.99
C ARG A 243 5.92 -5.73 -1.00
N THR A 244 6.22 -6.93 -0.54
CA THR A 244 7.53 -7.58 -0.69
C THR A 244 7.33 -9.08 -0.82
N HIS A 245 8.06 -9.70 -1.73
CA HIS A 245 8.09 -11.15 -1.89
C HIS A 245 9.44 -11.74 -1.50
N ARG A 246 10.41 -10.92 -1.09
CA ARG A 246 11.79 -11.36 -0.83
C ARG A 246 12.38 -10.94 0.48
N HIS A 247 11.84 -9.92 1.15
CA HIS A 247 12.54 -9.28 2.25
C HIS A 247 11.65 -9.04 3.46
N TYR A 248 12.29 -8.95 4.61
CA TYR A 248 11.75 -8.19 5.74
C TYR A 248 12.22 -6.75 5.61
N CYS A 249 11.30 -5.80 5.55
CA CYS A 249 11.61 -4.39 5.40
C CYS A 249 11.02 -3.56 6.54
N ARG A 250 11.83 -2.62 7.03
CA ARG A 250 11.41 -1.51 7.88
C ARG A 250 11.38 -0.25 7.03
N PHE A 251 10.26 0.46 7.01
CA PHE A 251 10.09 1.58 6.08
C PHE A 251 9.20 2.71 6.62
N HIS A 252 9.31 3.88 6.00
CA HIS A 252 8.36 5.00 6.14
C HIS A 252 8.17 5.64 4.76
N PHE A 253 7.17 6.53 4.65
CA PHE A 253 6.97 7.30 3.42
C PHE A 253 7.39 8.74 3.64
N ASP A 254 8.04 9.33 2.65
CA ASP A 254 8.28 10.77 2.60
C ASP A 254 7.44 11.37 1.47
N MET A 255 6.47 12.20 1.86
CA MET A 255 5.52 12.84 0.95
C MET A 255 5.99 14.26 0.64
N THR A 256 6.07 14.59 -0.64
CA THR A 256 6.42 15.93 -1.13
C THR A 256 5.15 16.72 -1.42
N VAL A 257 5.01 17.87 -0.75
CA VAL A 257 3.82 18.72 -0.83
C VAL A 257 4.22 20.15 -1.17
N HIS A 258 3.64 20.72 -2.21
CA HIS A 258 3.84 22.13 -2.58
C HIS A 258 2.67 22.98 -2.08
N VAL A 259 2.99 24.14 -1.51
CA VAL A 259 2.02 25.19 -1.19
C VAL A 259 2.62 26.50 -1.66
N ASP A 260 1.96 27.17 -2.61
CA ASP A 260 2.47 28.35 -3.29
C ASP A 260 3.89 28.12 -3.87
N ASP A 261 4.89 28.89 -3.45
CA ASP A 261 6.29 28.77 -3.89
C ASP A 261 7.15 27.85 -3.00
N ARG A 262 6.55 27.17 -2.03
CA ARG A 262 7.26 26.35 -1.03
C ARG A 262 7.01 24.86 -1.20
N THR A 263 8.05 24.10 -0.89
CA THR A 263 8.01 22.63 -0.82
C THR A 263 8.16 22.18 0.62
N PHE A 264 7.29 21.28 1.05
CA PHE A 264 7.32 20.62 2.35
C PHE A 264 7.47 19.12 2.18
N HIS A 265 8.30 18.52 3.03
CA HIS A 265 8.38 17.07 3.17
C HIS A 265 7.66 16.64 4.45
N LEU A 266 6.75 15.68 4.29
CA LEU A 266 5.97 15.09 5.37
C LEU A 266 6.36 13.62 5.51
N THR A 267 6.98 13.27 6.64
CA THR A 267 7.26 11.87 6.98
C THR A 267 5.98 11.22 7.52
N VAL A 268 5.61 10.11 6.91
CA VAL A 268 4.50 9.25 7.33
C VAL A 268 5.10 7.98 7.93
N ASP A 269 4.93 7.84 9.23
CA ASP A 269 5.40 6.69 10.00
C ASP A 269 4.38 6.28 11.07
N ARG A 270 4.70 5.27 11.88
CA ARG A 270 3.91 4.84 13.02
C ARG A 270 4.33 5.59 14.29
N LYS A 271 4.05 6.89 14.35
CA LYS A 271 4.33 7.77 15.51
C LYS A 271 5.81 7.74 15.92
N GLY A 272 6.72 7.94 14.96
CA GLY A 272 8.17 7.91 15.16
C GLY A 272 8.81 6.52 14.97
N HIS A 273 8.03 5.51 14.60
CA HIS A 273 8.52 4.17 14.29
C HIS A 273 8.26 3.79 12.84
N PRO A 274 9.20 3.12 12.16
CA PRO A 274 8.94 2.61 10.81
C PRO A 274 7.83 1.55 10.84
N PHE A 275 7.12 1.45 9.72
CA PHE A 275 6.30 0.28 9.40
C PHE A 275 7.19 -0.93 9.15
N GLU A 276 6.59 -2.11 9.27
CA GLU A 276 7.28 -3.38 9.16
C GLU A 276 6.44 -4.33 8.31
N ILE A 277 7.10 -5.04 7.40
CA ILE A 277 6.50 -6.05 6.53
C ILE A 277 7.55 -7.13 6.25
N THR A 278 7.15 -8.38 6.12
CA THR A 278 8.04 -9.48 5.74
C THR A 278 7.49 -10.24 4.56
N ALA A 279 8.34 -10.79 3.70
CA ALA A 279 7.87 -11.77 2.74
C ALA A 279 7.35 -13.01 3.47
N GLY A 280 6.25 -13.56 3.00
CA GLY A 280 5.83 -14.91 3.33
C GLY A 280 6.82 -15.90 2.74
N LEU A 281 7.32 -16.83 3.57
CA LEU A 281 8.19 -17.89 3.07
C LEU A 281 7.36 -18.89 2.24
N ILE A 282 7.52 -18.84 0.92
CA ILE A 282 6.86 -19.72 -0.06
C ILE A 282 7.86 -20.71 -0.65
N ASP A 283 7.38 -21.89 -1.07
CA ASP A 283 8.17 -22.84 -1.86
C ASP A 283 8.05 -22.46 -3.33
N ASP A 284 9.18 -22.06 -3.93
CA ASP A 284 9.29 -21.63 -5.34
C ASP A 284 8.77 -22.67 -6.33
N THR A 285 8.81 -23.96 -5.99
CA THR A 285 8.36 -25.04 -6.89
C THR A 285 6.85 -25.22 -6.88
N THR A 286 6.21 -24.97 -5.74
CA THR A 286 4.77 -25.18 -5.56
C THR A 286 3.98 -23.87 -5.51
N ASN A 287 4.66 -22.73 -5.37
CA ASN A 287 4.11 -21.41 -5.11
C ASN A 287 3.11 -21.44 -3.94
N LYS A 288 3.43 -22.22 -2.91
CA LYS A 288 2.61 -22.36 -1.70
C LYS A 288 3.38 -21.88 -0.48
N PRO A 289 2.68 -21.37 0.56
CA PRO A 289 3.30 -21.10 1.85
C PRO A 289 4.02 -22.33 2.39
N THR A 290 5.29 -22.15 2.75
CA THR A 290 6.17 -23.19 3.27
C THR A 290 6.27 -23.01 4.77
N LEU A 291 5.33 -23.62 5.49
CA LEU A 291 5.42 -23.61 6.96
C LEU A 291 6.76 -24.16 7.44
N SER A 292 7.36 -25.11 6.72
CA SER A 292 8.65 -25.75 7.06
C SER A 292 9.84 -24.79 7.11
N ALA A 293 9.70 -23.57 6.59
CA ALA A 293 10.71 -22.54 6.66
C ALA A 293 10.66 -21.74 7.99
N TYR A 294 9.60 -21.90 8.78
CA TYR A 294 9.46 -21.30 10.11
C TYR A 294 9.90 -22.27 11.22
N GLN A 295 10.38 -21.73 12.32
CA GLN A 295 10.78 -22.51 13.50
C GLN A 295 9.57 -23.05 14.27
N VAL A 296 8.48 -22.26 14.32
CA VAL A 296 7.20 -22.63 14.94
C VAL A 296 6.05 -22.21 14.03
N ALA A 297 5.03 -23.07 13.91
CA ALA A 297 3.85 -22.77 13.11
C ALA A 297 2.56 -23.05 13.88
N TYR A 298 1.62 -22.13 13.77
CA TYR A 298 0.27 -22.22 14.31
C TYR A 298 -0.72 -22.14 13.15
N VAL A 299 -1.68 -23.06 13.10
CA VAL A 299 -2.75 -23.04 12.09
C VAL A 299 -4.11 -23.06 12.77
N PRO A 300 -5.16 -22.50 12.17
CA PRO A 300 -6.50 -22.57 12.74
C PRO A 300 -6.92 -24.01 13.02
N GLY A 301 -7.53 -24.25 14.18
CA GLY A 301 -7.87 -25.60 14.66
C GLY A 301 -8.79 -26.37 13.72
N TYR A 302 -9.67 -25.67 12.98
CA TYR A 302 -10.48 -26.29 11.93
C TYR A 302 -9.62 -26.86 10.79
N GLN A 303 -8.54 -26.18 10.39
CA GLN A 303 -7.59 -26.68 9.38
C GLN A 303 -6.82 -27.90 9.90
N ALA A 304 -6.35 -27.84 11.15
CA ALA A 304 -5.65 -28.96 11.79
C ALA A 304 -6.53 -30.22 11.92
N ARG A 305 -7.84 -30.07 12.11
CA ARG A 305 -8.79 -31.19 12.14
C ARG A 305 -9.04 -31.76 10.75
N MET A 306 -9.25 -30.91 9.75
CA MET A 306 -9.43 -31.36 8.36
C MET A 306 -8.20 -32.12 7.85
N SER A 307 -6.99 -31.68 8.17
CA SER A 307 -5.76 -32.39 7.79
C SER A 307 -5.60 -33.76 8.47
N ARG A 308 -6.35 -34.01 9.55
CA ARG A 308 -6.45 -35.32 10.23
C ARG A 308 -7.69 -36.13 9.81
N GLY A 309 -8.45 -35.67 8.81
CA GLY A 309 -9.68 -36.34 8.36
C GLY A 309 -10.87 -36.22 9.33
N LEU A 310 -10.83 -35.25 10.26
CA LEU A 310 -11.91 -34.99 11.22
C LEU A 310 -12.85 -33.91 10.69
N ALA A 311 -14.14 -34.02 11.02
CA ALA A 311 -15.13 -33.00 10.65
C ALA A 311 -14.77 -31.62 11.24
N ALA A 312 -14.81 -30.59 10.40
CA ALA A 312 -14.69 -29.20 10.81
C ALA A 312 -15.95 -28.80 11.57
N THR A 313 -15.81 -28.39 12.83
CA THR A 313 -16.89 -27.76 13.60
C THR A 313 -16.52 -26.28 13.77
N SER A 314 -17.43 -25.36 13.47
CA SER A 314 -17.23 -23.90 13.57
C SER A 314 -16.92 -23.38 14.99
N ALA A 315 -16.96 -24.25 15.99
CA ALA A 315 -16.84 -23.90 17.41
C ALA A 315 -15.39 -23.93 17.97
N THR A 316 -14.36 -24.19 17.15
CA THR A 316 -12.96 -24.18 17.63
C THR A 316 -12.14 -23.13 16.88
N PRO A 317 -12.16 -21.86 17.32
CA PRO A 317 -11.34 -20.79 16.75
C PRO A 317 -9.84 -20.89 17.13
N ASN A 318 -9.46 -21.80 18.02
CA ASN A 318 -8.10 -21.84 18.55
C ASN A 318 -7.09 -22.21 17.46
N PHE A 319 -6.00 -21.45 17.35
CA PHE A 319 -4.83 -21.91 16.63
C PHE A 319 -4.22 -23.12 17.35
N VAL A 320 -3.65 -24.04 16.58
CA VAL A 320 -2.98 -25.24 17.10
C VAL A 320 -1.56 -25.24 16.58
N GLU A 321 -0.60 -25.47 17.48
CA GLU A 321 0.79 -25.68 17.09
C GLU A 321 0.90 -26.94 16.24
N VAL A 322 1.58 -26.82 15.11
CA VAL A 322 1.86 -27.94 14.21
C VAL A 322 3.35 -28.02 13.97
N ASP A 323 3.86 -29.22 13.69
CA ASP A 323 5.23 -29.36 13.23
C ASP A 323 5.33 -28.77 11.81
N PRO A 324 6.05 -27.64 11.63
CA PRO A 324 6.13 -26.94 10.36
C PRO A 324 6.69 -27.82 9.23
N ARG A 325 7.53 -28.81 9.55
CA ARG A 325 8.21 -29.66 8.56
C ARG A 325 7.34 -30.78 8.02
N THR A 326 6.35 -31.22 8.79
CA THR A 326 5.53 -32.39 8.45
C THR A 326 4.09 -32.03 8.15
N TRP A 327 3.64 -30.82 8.49
CA TRP A 327 2.29 -30.36 8.22
C TRP A 327 2.03 -30.20 6.71
N LYS A 328 0.84 -30.63 6.27
CA LYS A 328 0.37 -30.51 4.88
C LYS A 328 -0.97 -29.81 4.85
N GLN A 329 -1.10 -28.78 4.01
CA GLN A 329 -2.34 -28.06 3.81
C GLN A 329 -3.34 -28.91 3.01
N GLY A 330 -4.52 -29.17 3.57
CA GLY A 330 -5.63 -29.87 2.90
C GLY A 330 -6.04 -31.19 3.58
N PRO A 331 -7.20 -31.77 3.20
CA PRO A 331 -7.56 -33.10 3.68
C PRO A 331 -6.48 -34.10 3.26
N PRO A 332 -6.19 -35.12 4.09
CA PRO A 332 -5.29 -36.19 3.66
C PRO A 332 -5.83 -36.75 2.35
N THR A 333 -4.96 -36.82 1.34
CA THR A 333 -5.31 -37.46 0.07
C THR A 333 -5.73 -38.89 0.38
N THR A 334 -7.03 -39.18 0.23
CA THR A 334 -7.54 -40.55 0.30
C THR A 334 -6.80 -41.36 -0.76
N ARG A 335 -5.92 -42.26 -0.32
CA ARG A 335 -5.37 -43.32 -1.17
C ARG A 335 -6.43 -44.36 -1.45
#